data_AF-A0A3C0YNG0-F1
#
_entry.id   AF-A0A3C0YNG0-F1
#
_cell.length_a   1.000
_cell.length_b   1.000
_cell.length_c   1.000
_cell.angle_alpha   90.00
_cell.angle_beta   90.00
_cell.angle_gamma   90.00
#
_symmetry.space_group_name_H-M   'P 1'
#
loop_
_entity.id
_entity.type
_entity.pdbx_description
1 polymer ?
#
loop_
_entity_poly.entity_id
_entity_poly.type
_entity_poly.pdbx_seq_one_letter_code
_entity_poly.pdbx_strand_id
1 'polypeptide(L)'
;IAEIEAKLSNAMVIDPKTIVGETQCVFGSTVEAQDLDTEDILIYQIVGDDEADIKHKKISINSPIAKAFIGKAVGDVAEVNTPGGAKSYEILDIKYL
;
A
#
# COMPACT_ATOMS: atom_id res chain seq x y z
N ILE A 1 -15.39 -47.14 -0.14
CA ILE A 1 -16.03 -46.16 -1.05
C ILE A 1 -16.92 -45.25 -0.21
N ALA A 2 -16.31 -44.43 0.66
CA ALA A 2 -17.00 -43.62 1.66
C ALA A 2 -16.17 -42.37 2.00
N GLU A 3 -15.73 -41.64 0.98
CA GLU A 3 -14.72 -40.58 1.16
C GLU A 3 -14.85 -39.44 0.13
N ILE A 4 -16.06 -39.09 -0.31
CA ILE A 4 -16.22 -38.13 -1.45
C ILE A 4 -16.83 -36.77 -1.10
N GLU A 5 -17.62 -36.56 -0.05
CA GLU A 5 -18.43 -35.31 0.00
C GLU A 5 -18.29 -34.43 1.25
N ALA A 6 -17.15 -34.49 1.95
CA ALA A 6 -16.89 -33.59 3.09
C ALA A 6 -15.87 -32.47 2.81
N LYS A 7 -15.36 -32.34 1.58
CA LYS A 7 -14.33 -31.35 1.20
C LYS A 7 -14.82 -30.29 0.21
N LEU A 8 -16.10 -29.96 0.21
CA LEU A 8 -16.65 -28.89 -0.63
C LEU A 8 -17.03 -27.59 0.12
N SER A 9 -16.87 -27.50 1.44
CA SER A 9 -17.40 -26.36 2.22
C SER A 9 -16.40 -25.29 2.66
N ASN A 10 -15.17 -25.28 2.14
CA ASN A 10 -14.25 -24.14 2.35
C ASN A 10 -13.46 -23.77 1.08
N ALA A 11 -14.01 -24.06 -0.09
CA ALA A 11 -13.60 -23.33 -1.29
C ALA A 11 -14.36 -22.01 -1.25
N MET A 12 -13.79 -20.99 -0.59
CA MET A 12 -14.10 -19.63 -0.99
C MET A 12 -13.73 -19.55 -2.46
N VAL A 13 -14.75 -19.62 -3.31
CA VAL A 13 -14.66 -19.18 -4.69
C VAL A 13 -14.38 -17.69 -4.57
N ILE A 14 -13.10 -17.34 -4.56
CA ILE A 14 -12.64 -15.96 -4.56
C ILE A 14 -12.96 -15.47 -5.97
N ASP A 15 -14.13 -14.85 -6.08
CA ASP A 15 -14.60 -14.18 -7.28
C ASP A 15 -13.51 -13.18 -7.68
N PRO A 16 -12.94 -13.23 -8.89
CA PRO A 16 -11.96 -12.24 -9.34
C PRO A 16 -12.58 -10.84 -9.51
N LYS A 17 -13.89 -10.67 -9.28
CA LYS A 17 -14.56 -9.37 -9.12
C LYS A 17 -14.53 -8.81 -7.69
N THR A 18 -14.20 -9.62 -6.70
CA THR A 18 -13.84 -9.17 -5.33
C THR A 18 -12.37 -8.79 -5.20
N ILE A 19 -11.62 -8.85 -6.31
CA ILE A 19 -10.34 -8.14 -6.42
C ILE A 19 -10.70 -6.68 -6.64
N VAL A 20 -11.04 -6.00 -5.54
CA VAL A 20 -11.10 -4.54 -5.45
C VAL A 20 -9.65 -4.00 -5.42
N GLY A 21 -8.81 -4.54 -6.31
CA GLY A 21 -7.34 -4.52 -6.24
C GLY A 21 -6.70 -3.46 -7.13
N GLU A 22 -7.47 -2.51 -7.64
CA GLU A 22 -6.96 -1.28 -8.25
C GLU A 22 -6.74 -0.16 -7.22
N THR A 23 -6.74 -0.49 -5.93
CA THR A 23 -6.63 0.49 -4.86
C THR A 23 -5.55 0.14 -3.85
N GLN A 24 -4.70 -0.85 -4.12
CA GLN A 24 -3.58 -1.17 -3.23
C GLN A 24 -2.29 -0.53 -3.74
N CYS A 25 -1.55 0.11 -2.84
CA CYS A 25 -0.23 0.63 -3.15
C CYS A 25 0.69 -0.52 -3.54
N VAL A 26 1.23 -0.44 -4.76
CA VAL A 26 2.16 -1.42 -5.31
C VAL A 26 3.41 -0.72 -5.82
N PHE A 27 4.41 -1.51 -6.18
CA PHE A 27 5.60 -0.96 -6.82
C PHE A 27 5.22 -0.17 -8.08
N GLY A 28 5.75 1.04 -8.23
CA GLY A 28 5.48 1.94 -9.36
C GLY A 28 4.28 2.87 -9.18
N SER A 29 3.45 2.68 -8.14
CA SER A 29 2.30 3.58 -7.91
C SER A 29 2.72 4.90 -7.27
N THR A 30 2.02 5.96 -7.64
CA THR A 30 2.11 7.28 -7.01
C THR A 30 1.04 7.39 -5.95
N VAL A 31 1.45 7.51 -4.69
CA VAL A 31 0.61 7.53 -3.51
C VAL A 31 0.56 8.95 -2.98
N GLU A 32 -0.62 9.52 -2.88
CA GLU A 32 -0.87 10.76 -2.15
C GLU A 32 -1.21 10.39 -0.72
N ALA A 33 -0.40 10.87 0.22
CA ALA A 33 -0.55 10.60 1.64
C ALA A 33 -0.55 11.90 2.45
N GLN A 34 -1.43 12.01 3.42
CA GLN A 34 -1.50 13.15 4.32
C GLN A 34 -0.89 12.79 5.67
N ASP A 35 0.04 13.62 6.16
CA ASP A 35 0.57 13.52 7.52
C ASP A 35 -0.54 13.90 8.51
N LEU A 36 -0.96 12.98 9.38
CA LEU A 36 -2.04 13.23 10.35
C LEU A 36 -1.60 14.12 11.52
N ASP A 37 -0.28 14.29 11.74
CA ASP A 37 0.25 15.17 12.78
C ASP A 37 0.35 16.63 12.31
N THR A 38 0.71 16.86 11.04
CA THR A 38 0.89 18.22 10.49
C THR A 38 -0.19 18.65 9.49
N GLU A 39 -1.08 17.73 9.10
CA GLU A 39 -2.09 17.90 8.04
C GLU A 39 -1.50 18.18 6.64
N ASP A 40 -0.18 18.01 6.45
CA ASP A 40 0.50 18.22 5.17
C ASP A 40 0.22 17.08 4.18
N ILE A 41 -0.10 17.44 2.93
CA ILE A 41 -0.29 16.48 1.83
C ILE A 41 1.03 16.25 1.10
N LEU A 42 1.46 15.01 1.05
CA LEU A 42 2.72 14.55 0.47
C LEU A 42 2.45 13.50 -0.60
N ILE A 43 2.94 13.75 -1.81
CA ILE A 43 2.81 12.82 -2.94
C ILE A 43 4.14 12.09 -3.08
N TYR A 44 4.11 10.76 -2.95
CA TYR A 44 5.28 9.91 -3.07
C TYR A 44 5.10 8.88 -4.18
N GLN A 45 6.12 8.70 -5.02
CA GLN A 45 6.13 7.62 -5.99
C GLN A 45 7.01 6.48 -5.49
N ILE A 46 6.46 5.28 -5.39
CA ILE A 46 7.21 4.09 -4.98
C ILE A 46 7.99 3.58 -6.19
N VAL A 47 9.30 3.64 -6.12
CA VAL A 47 10.21 3.23 -7.20
C VAL A 47 11.29 2.27 -6.68
N GLY A 48 12.12 1.72 -7.56
CA GLY A 48 13.27 0.89 -7.18
C GLY A 48 14.40 1.72 -6.58
N ASP A 49 15.35 1.07 -5.88
CA ASP A 49 16.53 1.76 -5.32
C ASP A 49 17.34 2.52 -6.37
N ASP A 50 17.46 1.98 -7.58
CA ASP A 50 18.16 2.63 -8.69
C ASP A 50 17.47 3.93 -9.16
N GLU A 51 16.17 4.08 -8.94
CA GLU A 51 15.35 5.21 -9.42
C GLU A 51 14.91 6.16 -8.31
N ALA A 52 15.27 5.86 -7.06
CA ALA A 52 14.86 6.61 -5.88
C ALA A 52 15.53 7.98 -5.85
N ASP A 53 14.73 9.03 -5.98
CA ASP A 53 15.17 10.41 -5.93
C ASP A 53 14.26 11.25 -5.04
N ILE A 54 14.77 11.58 -3.86
CA ILE A 54 14.08 12.40 -2.85
C ILE A 54 13.71 13.78 -3.42
N LYS A 55 14.49 14.34 -4.35
CA LYS A 55 14.18 15.65 -4.97
C LYS A 55 12.94 15.58 -5.86
N HIS A 56 12.68 14.41 -6.44
CA HIS A 56 11.50 14.14 -7.27
C HIS A 56 10.36 13.48 -6.49
N LYS A 57 10.42 13.47 -5.15
CA LYS A 57 9.47 12.76 -4.26
C LYS A 57 9.33 11.26 -4.59
N LYS A 58 10.40 10.66 -5.11
CA LYS A 58 10.48 9.23 -5.41
C LYS A 58 11.13 8.52 -4.21
N ILE A 59 10.42 7.57 -3.64
CA ILE A 59 10.90 6.78 -2.50
C ILE A 59 11.22 5.37 -2.96
N SER A 60 12.37 4.85 -2.53
CA SER A 60 12.72 3.45 -2.76
C SER A 60 11.73 2.56 -2.01
N ILE A 61 11.26 1.49 -2.67
CA ILE A 61 10.46 0.42 -2.05
C ILE A 61 11.14 -0.20 -0.82
N ASN A 62 12.47 -0.06 -0.67
CA ASN A 62 13.18 -0.53 0.51
C ASN A 62 13.06 0.38 1.74
N SER A 63 12.58 1.61 1.55
CA SER A 63 12.39 2.59 2.63
C SER A 63 11.26 2.17 3.58
N PRO A 64 11.37 2.47 4.89
CA PRO A 64 10.34 2.12 5.86
C PRO A 64 8.98 2.75 5.53
N ILE A 65 8.97 3.96 4.98
CA ILE A 65 7.75 4.66 4.55
C ILE A 65 7.09 3.96 3.35
N ALA A 66 7.87 3.54 2.36
CA ALA A 66 7.35 2.80 1.21
C ALA A 66 6.78 1.46 1.65
N LYS A 67 7.48 0.73 2.52
CA LYS A 67 7.01 -0.55 3.08
C LYS A 67 5.71 -0.41 3.87
N ALA A 68 5.52 0.70 4.57
CA ALA A 68 4.29 0.98 5.29
C ALA A 68 3.11 1.28 4.34
N PHE A 69 3.38 1.87 3.18
CA PHE A 69 2.35 2.12 2.16
C PHE A 69 2.04 0.87 1.35
N ILE A 70 3.03 0.05 1.00
CA ILE A 70 2.82 -1.17 0.20
C ILE A 70 1.75 -2.08 0.84
N GLY A 71 0.74 -2.44 0.05
CA GLY A 71 -0.37 -3.28 0.46
C GLY A 71 -1.52 -2.53 1.15
N LYS A 72 -1.34 -1.25 1.50
CA LYS A 72 -2.41 -0.37 2.00
C LYS A 72 -3.24 0.18 0.85
N ALA A 73 -4.48 0.57 1.17
CA ALA A 73 -5.41 1.11 0.21
C ALA A 73 -5.72 2.59 0.42
N VAL A 74 -6.36 3.22 -0.57
CA VAL A 74 -6.94 4.56 -0.41
C VAL A 74 -7.91 4.57 0.78
N GLY A 75 -7.77 5.56 1.66
CA GLY A 75 -8.48 5.71 2.92
C GLY A 75 -7.88 4.92 4.09
N ASP A 76 -6.79 4.19 3.87
CA ASP A 76 -6.10 3.44 4.92
C ASP A 76 -4.99 4.29 5.57
N VAL A 77 -4.72 4.04 6.84
CA VAL A 77 -3.68 4.75 7.60
C VAL A 77 -2.44 3.87 7.70
N ALA A 78 -1.33 4.41 7.22
CA ALA A 78 -0.01 3.83 7.28
C ALA A 78 0.79 4.45 8.42
N GLU A 79 1.13 3.62 9.40
CA GLU A 79 1.94 4.03 10.54
C GLU A 79 3.41 3.72 10.24
N VAL A 80 4.23 4.77 10.19
CA VAL A 80 5.65 4.71 9.85
C VAL A 80 6.47 4.98 11.09
N ASN A 81 7.14 3.95 11.58
CA ASN A 81 8.07 4.09 12.70
C ASN A 81 9.43 4.57 12.18
N THR A 82 9.70 5.86 12.36
CA THR A 82 11.01 6.44 12.09
C THR A 82 11.82 6.59 13.39
N PRO A 83 13.16 6.68 13.33
CA PRO A 83 13.99 6.87 14.53
C PRO A 83 13.66 8.17 15.30
N GLY A 84 13.02 9.15 14.65
CA GLY A 84 12.59 10.41 15.24
C GLY A 84 11.18 10.40 15.83
N GLY A 85 10.44 9.29 15.73
CA GLY A 85 9.06 9.16 16.17
C GLY A 85 8.21 8.33 15.19
N ALA A 86 7.12 7.76 15.71
CA ALA A 86 6.07 7.19 14.88
C ALA A 86 5.31 8.34 14.19
N LYS A 87 5.12 8.24 12.88
CA LYS A 87 4.29 9.16 12.10
C LYS A 87 3.17 8.41 11.44
N SER A 88 1.98 8.98 11.44
CA SER A 88 0.81 8.38 10.79
C SER A 88 0.50 9.13 9.51
N TYR A 89 0.36 8.39 8.43
CA TYR A 89 0.03 8.93 7.12
C TYR A 89 -1.27 8.30 6.63
N GLU A 90 -2.24 9.11 6.24
CA GLU A 90 -3.48 8.63 5.62
C GLU A 90 -3.34 8.65 4.10
N ILE A 91 -3.63 7.54 3.43
CA ILE A 91 -3.57 7.47 1.97
C ILE A 91 -4.82 8.12 1.39
N LEU A 92 -4.65 9.25 0.72
CA LEU A 92 -5.75 9.99 0.10
C LEU A 92 -6.07 9.48 -1.30
N ASP A 93 -5.04 9.13 -2.08
CA ASP A 93 -5.22 8.70 -3.46
C ASP A 93 -4.05 7.83 -3.93
N ILE A 94 -4.31 6.91 -4.85
CA ILE A 94 -3.29 6.07 -5.48
C ILE A 94 -3.47 6.16 -6.99
N LYS A 95 -2.46 6.68 -7.67
CA LYS A 95 -2.42 6.82 -9.12
C LYS A 95 -1.44 5.82 -9.72
N TYR A 96 -1.90 5.13 -10.75
CA TYR A 96 -1.08 4.32 -11.64
C TYR A 96 -0.90 5.12 -12.94
N LEU A 97 0.32 5.20 -13.43
CA LEU A 97 0.67 5.86 -14.69
C LEU A 97 0.55 4.90 -15.87
#